data_AF-A0A089I198-F1
#
_entry.id   AF-A0A089I198-F1
#
_cell.length_a   1.000
_cell.length_b   1.000
_cell.length_c   1.000
_cell.angle_alpha   90.00
_cell.angle_beta   90.00
_cell.angle_gamma   90.00
#
_symmetry.space_group_name_H-M   'P 1'
#
loop_
_entity.id
_entity.type
_entity.pdbx_description
1 polymer ?
#
loop_
_entity_poly.entity_id
_entity_poly.type
_entity_poly.pdbx_seq_one_letter_code
_entity_poly.pdbx_strand_id
1 'polypeptide(L)'
;MEGQGDNITKHEQLLQHIEGLKVGTKISVRKLAKEMAVSEGTAYRAVKEAENLGIVITKERIGTVRVEKKPRNISDQLTFGDVVDIVEGHVLGGVNGLNKHLHKYVIGAMKVDAMIRYIDADSLLIVGNRDDVHSLALEQGAGVLVTGGFGTSREVKALADELDLPVISSRHDTFTVASMINRAIFDRLIKKKIMLVEDIVDNKPRLNTLKVTSTVGELRMLSQTSGELRFPVTDEWNRVIGIVGRRDVEEFSEEHSIEKAMIRSPVTAALQTSLASAAQIMMWEGIDFLPIVDRNRKLVGSLTRREVLQSLRDVSNQPQLGETFDHLIWNGFAEERDEEGKLFFHGFITPQMATDLGTISEGVLSTLMTLSAFKAAKDITGNDYVLDNMSTYFIRPVQIEHSVIVLPRLLEISRRTCKLEIEISHNDTIVAKAVLMLQSIDHG
;
A
#
# COMPACT_ATOMS: atom_id res chain seq x y z
N MET A 1 7.19 -34.09 -37.60
CA MET A 1 7.60 -33.88 -36.20
C MET A 1 8.95 -33.18 -36.24
N GLU A 2 8.94 -31.85 -36.19
CA GLU A 2 10.08 -30.97 -35.98
C GLU A 2 9.51 -29.66 -35.41
N GLY A 3 10.22 -29.10 -34.43
CA GLY A 3 9.65 -28.26 -33.37
C GLY A 3 9.36 -26.81 -33.75
N GLN A 4 8.25 -26.28 -33.23
CA GLN A 4 8.01 -24.86 -33.07
C GLN A 4 8.40 -24.46 -31.65
N GLY A 5 9.59 -23.87 -31.53
CA GLY A 5 10.15 -23.38 -30.27
C GLY A 5 9.46 -22.11 -29.79
N ASP A 6 9.13 -22.11 -28.50
CA ASP A 6 8.74 -20.97 -27.67
C ASP A 6 9.61 -19.73 -27.94
N ASN A 7 9.01 -18.65 -28.43
CA ASN A 7 9.68 -17.35 -28.52
C ASN A 7 9.61 -16.61 -27.17
N ILE A 8 10.19 -17.21 -26.13
CA ILE A 8 10.46 -16.54 -24.85
C ILE A 8 11.66 -15.60 -25.08
N THR A 9 11.56 -14.35 -24.64
CA THR A 9 12.66 -13.40 -24.81
C THR A 9 13.90 -13.85 -24.02
N LYS A 10 15.09 -13.56 -24.52
CA LYS A 10 16.37 -13.85 -23.82
C LYS A 10 16.41 -13.26 -22.40
N HIS A 11 15.66 -12.19 -22.15
CA HIS A 11 15.50 -11.55 -20.84
C HIS A 11 14.58 -12.34 -19.91
N GLU A 12 13.45 -12.86 -20.39
CA GLU A 12 12.57 -13.73 -19.60
C GLU A 12 13.25 -15.06 -19.26
N GLN A 13 14.02 -15.64 -20.19
CA GLN A 13 14.81 -16.85 -19.93
C GLN A 13 15.82 -16.64 -18.79
N LEU A 14 16.44 -15.45 -18.73
CA LEU A 14 17.34 -15.06 -17.64
C LEU A 14 16.60 -14.97 -16.29
N LEU A 15 15.42 -14.36 -16.25
CA LEU A 15 14.63 -14.24 -15.02
C LEU A 15 14.18 -15.60 -14.49
N GLN A 16 13.66 -16.48 -15.37
CA GLN A 16 13.28 -17.84 -15.00
C GLN A 16 14.48 -18.65 -14.51
N HIS A 17 15.65 -18.48 -15.15
CA HIS A 17 16.87 -19.10 -14.70
C HIS A 17 17.27 -18.63 -13.29
N ILE A 18 17.23 -17.32 -13.03
CA ILE A 18 17.51 -16.74 -11.71
C ILE A 18 16.52 -17.28 -10.66
N GLU A 19 15.22 -17.35 -10.97
CA GLU A 19 14.20 -17.89 -10.06
C GLU A 19 14.46 -19.35 -9.69
N GLY A 20 14.91 -20.16 -10.65
CA GLY A 20 15.24 -21.58 -10.45
C GLY A 20 16.53 -21.85 -9.66
N LEU A 21 17.37 -20.84 -9.41
CA LEU A 21 18.58 -21.00 -8.60
C LEU A 21 18.25 -21.29 -7.13
N LYS A 22 19.09 -22.12 -6.49
CA LYS A 22 18.99 -22.38 -5.05
C LYS A 22 19.17 -21.07 -4.26
N VAL A 23 18.37 -20.89 -3.21
CA VAL A 23 18.53 -19.77 -2.27
C VAL A 23 19.95 -19.77 -1.70
N GLY A 24 20.56 -18.59 -1.61
CA GLY A 24 21.97 -18.39 -1.22
C GLY A 24 22.96 -18.42 -2.37
N THR A 25 22.55 -18.75 -3.60
CA THR A 25 23.45 -18.76 -4.77
C THR A 25 23.91 -17.34 -5.11
N LYS A 26 25.23 -17.13 -5.23
CA LYS A 26 25.80 -15.86 -5.71
C LYS A 26 25.59 -15.71 -7.20
N ILE A 27 25.09 -14.55 -7.61
CA ILE A 27 24.76 -14.22 -8.99
C ILE A 27 25.76 -13.19 -9.49
N SER A 28 26.50 -13.54 -10.54
CA SER A 28 27.41 -12.65 -11.24
C SER A 28 26.84 -12.34 -12.62
N VAL A 29 26.66 -11.05 -12.92
CA VAL A 29 26.15 -10.57 -14.22
C VAL A 29 26.97 -11.14 -15.38
N ARG A 30 28.30 -11.16 -15.26
CA ARG A 30 29.20 -11.71 -16.30
C ARG A 30 29.04 -13.21 -16.49
N LYS A 31 28.97 -13.96 -15.38
CA LYS A 31 28.79 -15.42 -15.42
C LYS A 31 27.44 -15.77 -16.03
N LEU A 32 26.39 -15.09 -15.60
CA LEU A 32 25.03 -15.24 -16.10
C LEU A 32 24.91 -14.91 -17.59
N ALA A 33 25.57 -13.82 -18.03
CA ALA A 33 25.62 -13.44 -19.44
C ALA A 33 26.29 -14.52 -20.33
N LYS A 34 27.38 -15.11 -19.82
CA LYS A 34 28.12 -16.18 -20.50
C LYS A 34 27.33 -17.49 -20.56
N GLU A 35 26.73 -17.92 -19.46
CA GLU A 35 25.95 -19.16 -19.37
C GLU A 35 24.70 -19.13 -20.25
N MET A 36 24.05 -17.96 -20.34
CA MET A 36 22.82 -17.79 -21.14
C MET A 36 23.06 -17.30 -22.57
N ALA A 37 24.32 -17.10 -22.98
CA ALA A 37 24.69 -16.56 -24.31
C ALA A 37 23.96 -15.24 -24.67
N VAL A 38 23.99 -14.29 -23.74
CA VAL A 38 23.36 -12.95 -23.84
C VAL A 38 24.37 -11.83 -23.55
N SER A 39 24.01 -10.59 -23.89
CA SER A 39 24.86 -9.44 -23.55
C SER A 39 24.91 -9.17 -22.04
N GLU A 40 26.02 -8.63 -21.53
CA GLU A 40 26.11 -8.22 -20.13
C GLU A 40 25.04 -7.19 -19.75
N GLY A 41 24.63 -6.32 -20.68
CA GLY A 41 23.56 -5.35 -20.46
C GLY A 41 22.18 -6.01 -20.28
N THR A 42 21.89 -7.08 -21.04
CA THR A 42 20.65 -7.87 -20.88
C THR A 42 20.65 -8.63 -19.55
N ALA A 43 21.78 -9.25 -19.19
CA ALA A 43 21.93 -9.92 -17.91
C ALA A 43 21.85 -8.95 -16.72
N TYR A 44 22.43 -7.75 -16.84
CA TYR A 44 22.34 -6.71 -15.82
C TYR A 44 20.90 -6.26 -15.60
N ARG A 45 20.15 -6.02 -16.69
CA ARG A 45 18.72 -5.69 -16.61
C ARG A 45 17.92 -6.81 -15.93
N ALA A 46 18.17 -8.07 -16.26
CA ALA A 46 17.50 -9.20 -15.64
C ALA A 46 17.82 -9.33 -14.14
N VAL A 47 19.08 -9.13 -13.74
CA VAL A 47 19.48 -9.14 -12.33
C VAL A 47 18.83 -7.98 -11.57
N LYS A 48 18.79 -6.78 -12.17
CA LYS A 48 18.17 -5.61 -11.53
C LYS A 48 16.66 -5.76 -11.41
N GLU A 49 16.03 -6.41 -12.37
CA GLU A 49 14.62 -6.75 -12.30
C GLU A 49 14.33 -7.85 -11.27
N ALA A 50 15.18 -8.88 -11.18
CA ALA A 50 15.09 -9.89 -10.14
C ALA A 50 15.24 -9.28 -8.73
N GLU A 51 16.03 -8.22 -8.59
CA GLU A 51 16.19 -7.49 -7.34
C GLU A 51 14.91 -6.72 -6.99
N ASN A 52 14.29 -6.03 -7.95
CA ASN A 52 13.00 -5.37 -7.76
C ASN A 52 11.86 -6.35 -7.42
N LEU A 53 11.97 -7.60 -7.89
CA LEU A 53 11.03 -8.68 -7.59
C LEU A 53 11.31 -9.36 -6.23
N GLY A 54 12.37 -8.96 -5.52
CA GLY A 54 12.77 -9.58 -4.26
C GLY A 54 13.27 -11.01 -4.40
N ILE A 55 13.64 -11.44 -5.62
CA ILE A 55 14.19 -12.77 -5.92
C ILE A 55 15.68 -12.80 -5.54
N VAL A 56 16.36 -11.66 -5.64
CA VAL A 56 17.77 -11.49 -5.31
C VAL A 56 17.99 -10.21 -4.51
N ILE A 57 19.06 -10.14 -3.73
CA ILE A 57 19.47 -8.92 -3.02
C ILE A 57 20.93 -8.62 -3.32
N THR A 58 21.26 -7.35 -3.58
CA THR A 58 22.65 -6.91 -3.72
C THR A 58 23.11 -6.27 -2.41
N LYS A 59 24.16 -6.83 -1.81
CA LYS A 59 24.81 -6.26 -0.61
C LYS A 59 26.21 -5.81 -0.94
N GLU A 60 26.64 -4.68 -0.37
CA GLU A 60 28.04 -4.25 -0.45
C GLU A 60 28.97 -5.36 0.04
N ARG A 61 30.08 -5.61 -0.69
CA ARG A 61 31.10 -6.64 -0.44
C ARG A 61 30.71 -8.11 -0.71
N ILE A 62 29.43 -8.47 -0.64
CA ILE A 62 28.97 -9.87 -0.85
C ILE A 62 28.54 -10.12 -2.30
N GLY A 63 28.07 -9.07 -3.00
CA GLY A 63 27.52 -9.14 -4.35
C GLY A 63 26.03 -9.47 -4.34
N THR A 64 25.47 -9.79 -5.51
CA THR A 64 24.06 -10.17 -5.65
C THR A 64 23.86 -11.64 -5.29
N VAL A 65 22.86 -11.95 -4.46
CA VAL A 65 22.59 -13.30 -3.96
C VAL A 65 21.11 -13.63 -4.10
N ARG A 66 20.80 -14.86 -4.52
CA ARG A 66 19.44 -15.40 -4.54
C ARG A 66 18.87 -15.48 -3.13
N VAL A 67 17.70 -14.89 -2.89
CA VAL A 67 16.99 -14.93 -1.60
C VAL A 67 15.60 -15.49 -1.80
N GLU A 68 15.07 -16.25 -0.85
CA GLU A 68 13.72 -16.77 -0.95
C GLU A 68 12.71 -15.64 -1.20
N LYS A 69 11.80 -15.82 -2.15
CA LYS A 69 10.76 -14.82 -2.45
C LYS A 69 9.87 -14.76 -1.22
N LYS A 70 10.10 -13.78 -0.35
CA LYS A 70 9.25 -13.58 0.82
C LYS A 70 7.82 -13.36 0.31
N PRO A 71 6.84 -14.21 0.64
CA PRO A 71 5.45 -13.84 0.45
C PRO A 71 5.24 -12.51 1.18
N ARG A 72 4.42 -11.63 0.61
CA ARG A 72 4.11 -10.32 1.21
C ARG A 72 3.24 -10.42 2.46
N ASN A 73 3.11 -11.63 3.02
CA ASN A 73 2.97 -11.82 4.47
C ASN A 73 4.27 -11.35 5.14
N ILE A 74 4.56 -10.04 5.03
CA ILE A 74 5.38 -9.33 6.00
C ILE A 74 4.70 -9.67 7.32
N SER A 75 5.36 -10.50 8.14
CA SER A 75 4.90 -10.74 9.50
C SER A 75 4.56 -9.39 10.11
N ASP A 76 3.40 -9.29 10.77
CA ASP A 76 2.91 -8.05 11.39
C ASP A 76 3.93 -7.43 12.34
N GLN A 77 4.90 -8.23 12.75
CA GLN A 77 5.93 -7.91 13.72
C GLN A 77 7.25 -7.61 13.03
N LEU A 78 7.82 -6.45 13.39
CA LEU A 78 9.23 -6.14 13.13
C LEU A 78 10.11 -7.31 13.60
N THR A 79 11.25 -7.52 12.96
CA THR A 79 12.30 -8.35 13.53
C THR A 79 13.29 -7.47 14.30
N PHE A 80 14.09 -8.05 15.19
CA PHE A 80 15.18 -7.29 15.80
C PHE A 80 16.18 -6.76 14.76
N GLY A 81 16.38 -7.50 13.66
CA GLY A 81 17.18 -7.05 12.50
C GLY A 81 16.58 -5.80 11.84
N ASP A 82 15.27 -5.76 11.65
CA ASP A 82 14.60 -4.54 11.15
C ASP A 82 14.86 -3.35 12.07
N VAL A 83 14.84 -3.56 13.39
CA VAL A 83 15.13 -2.49 14.36
C VAL A 83 16.54 -1.95 14.20
N VAL A 84 17.54 -2.82 14.01
CA VAL A 84 18.93 -2.40 13.77
C VAL A 84 18.99 -1.45 12.58
N ASP A 85 18.33 -1.79 11.47
CA ASP A 85 18.31 -0.96 10.26
C ASP A 85 17.56 0.37 10.52
N ILE A 86 16.44 0.34 11.25
CA ILE A 86 15.63 1.53 11.55
C ILE A 86 16.39 2.54 12.40
N VAL A 87 17.13 2.08 13.40
CA VAL A 87 17.78 2.95 14.41
C VAL A 87 19.24 3.25 14.06
N GLU A 88 19.66 2.90 12.84
CA GLU A 88 21.05 2.97 12.36
C GLU A 88 22.02 2.33 13.37
N GLY A 89 21.59 1.21 13.95
CA GLY A 89 22.22 0.56 15.08
C GLY A 89 23.40 -0.33 14.70
N HIS A 90 24.18 -0.68 15.72
CA HIS A 90 25.24 -1.68 15.62
C HIS A 90 24.99 -2.79 16.64
N VAL A 91 25.09 -4.04 16.18
CA VAL A 91 24.89 -5.20 17.05
C VAL A 91 26.16 -5.44 17.86
N LEU A 92 26.01 -5.42 19.17
CA LEU A 92 27.08 -5.63 20.14
C LEU A 92 27.25 -7.10 20.55
N GLY A 93 26.17 -7.89 20.46
CA GLY A 93 26.10 -9.32 20.79
C GLY A 93 24.73 -9.90 20.42
N GLY A 94 24.58 -11.22 20.42
CA GLY A 94 23.33 -11.93 20.15
C GLY A 94 22.89 -11.90 18.68
N VAL A 95 23.83 -11.92 17.73
CA VAL A 95 23.57 -11.78 16.28
C VAL A 95 22.57 -12.82 15.75
N ASN A 96 22.58 -14.03 16.29
CA ASN A 96 21.66 -15.10 15.89
C ASN A 96 20.19 -14.75 16.20
N GLY A 97 19.95 -13.86 17.17
CA GLY A 97 18.63 -13.40 17.57
C GLY A 97 17.97 -12.40 16.62
N LEU A 98 18.69 -11.88 15.62
CA LEU A 98 18.19 -10.80 14.76
C LEU A 98 16.96 -11.19 13.93
N ASN A 99 16.80 -12.47 13.59
CA ASN A 99 15.65 -12.94 12.82
C ASN A 99 14.40 -13.16 13.68
N LYS A 100 14.51 -13.09 15.01
CA LYS A 100 13.36 -13.23 15.92
C LYS A 100 12.42 -12.04 15.77
N HIS A 101 11.13 -12.29 15.95
CA HIS A 101 10.10 -11.26 15.89
C HIS A 101 10.09 -10.42 17.16
N LEU A 102 9.82 -9.13 16.99
CA LEU A 102 9.61 -8.14 18.02
C LEU A 102 8.12 -7.98 18.24
N HIS A 103 7.65 -8.42 19.41
CA HIS A 103 6.24 -8.30 19.79
C HIS A 103 5.91 -6.90 20.32
N LYS A 104 6.78 -6.36 21.18
CA LYS A 104 6.58 -5.05 21.81
C LYS A 104 7.93 -4.41 22.18
N TYR A 105 7.99 -3.10 22.29
CA TYR A 105 9.14 -2.42 22.89
C TYR A 105 8.75 -1.69 24.17
N VAL A 106 9.72 -1.53 25.08
CA VAL A 106 9.55 -0.91 26.39
C VAL A 106 10.67 0.08 26.61
N ILE A 107 10.36 1.26 27.16
CA ILE A 107 11.36 2.28 27.49
C ILE A 107 11.74 2.17 28.97
N GLY A 108 13.00 1.85 29.24
CA GLY A 108 13.58 1.75 30.57
C GLY A 108 13.87 3.11 31.20
N ALA A 109 12.83 3.81 31.65
CA ALA A 109 12.97 5.10 32.34
C ALA A 109 12.95 4.99 33.88
N MET A 110 12.60 3.81 34.42
CA MET A 110 12.36 3.58 35.86
C MET A 110 13.55 2.89 36.55
N LYS A 111 13.48 2.77 37.88
CA LYS A 111 14.37 1.88 38.64
C LYS A 111 14.13 0.41 38.24
N VAL A 112 15.14 -0.43 38.43
CA VAL A 112 15.18 -1.83 37.97
C VAL A 112 13.94 -2.61 38.43
N ASP A 113 13.63 -2.59 39.72
CA ASP A 113 12.54 -3.36 40.33
C ASP A 113 11.15 -3.06 39.72
N ALA A 114 10.92 -1.83 39.28
CA ALA A 114 9.66 -1.42 38.66
C ALA A 114 9.62 -1.78 37.17
N MET A 115 10.76 -1.69 36.50
CA MET A 115 10.89 -1.91 35.06
C MET A 115 10.70 -3.38 34.67
N ILE A 116 11.15 -4.33 35.50
CA ILE A 116 11.00 -5.79 35.24
C ILE A 116 9.54 -6.16 34.92
N ARG A 117 8.57 -5.51 35.56
CA ARG A 117 7.14 -5.82 35.41
C ARG A 117 6.57 -5.52 34.02
N TYR A 118 7.31 -4.79 33.20
CA TYR A 118 6.91 -4.44 31.84
C TYR A 118 7.67 -5.23 30.79
N ILE A 119 8.72 -5.96 31.16
CA ILE A 119 9.55 -6.75 30.25
C ILE A 119 8.92 -8.14 30.09
N ASP A 120 8.59 -8.51 28.86
CA ASP A 120 8.18 -9.88 28.53
C ASP A 120 9.20 -10.50 27.57
N ALA A 121 9.15 -11.82 27.40
CA ALA A 121 9.85 -12.49 26.31
C ALA A 121 9.45 -11.89 24.95
N ASP A 122 10.37 -11.92 23.98
CA ASP A 122 10.21 -11.38 22.62
C ASP A 122 9.94 -9.86 22.58
N SER A 123 10.29 -9.15 23.65
CA SER A 123 10.26 -7.69 23.72
C SER A 123 11.63 -7.05 23.48
N LEU A 124 11.64 -5.75 23.19
CA LEU A 124 12.86 -4.94 23.11
C LEU A 124 12.86 -3.90 24.24
N LEU A 125 13.87 -3.93 25.10
CA LEU A 125 14.11 -2.89 26.10
C LEU A 125 15.00 -1.78 25.52
N ILE A 126 14.48 -0.56 25.48
CA ILE A 126 15.23 0.65 25.11
C ILE A 126 15.74 1.30 26.40
N VAL A 127 17.05 1.37 26.59
CA VAL A 127 17.66 1.84 27.84
C VAL A 127 18.98 2.56 27.59
N GLY A 128 19.38 3.44 28.51
CA GLY A 128 20.70 4.07 28.52
C GLY A 128 21.81 3.12 28.99
N ASN A 129 22.94 3.66 29.46
CA ASN A 129 24.14 2.90 29.82
C ASN A 129 24.08 2.23 31.20
N ARG A 130 23.28 1.17 31.34
CA ARG A 130 23.08 0.47 32.61
C ARG A 130 23.25 -1.05 32.45
N ASP A 131 24.48 -1.52 32.65
CA ASP A 131 24.84 -2.93 32.42
C ASP A 131 24.03 -3.91 33.30
N ASP A 132 23.69 -3.52 34.53
CA ASP A 132 22.80 -4.28 35.43
C ASP A 132 21.43 -4.53 34.81
N VAL A 133 20.89 -3.51 34.13
CA VAL A 133 19.61 -3.57 33.43
C VAL A 133 19.73 -4.39 32.15
N HIS A 134 20.84 -4.29 31.43
CA HIS A 134 21.04 -5.04 30.19
C HIS A 134 20.99 -6.55 30.44
N SER A 135 21.73 -7.05 31.44
CA SER A 135 21.74 -8.48 31.78
C SER A 135 20.34 -8.98 32.16
N LEU A 136 19.65 -8.22 33.02
CA LEU A 136 18.34 -8.61 33.51
C LEU A 136 17.28 -8.68 32.40
N ALA A 137 17.34 -7.78 31.42
CA ALA A 137 16.44 -7.81 30.28
C ALA A 137 16.65 -9.08 29.42
N LEU A 138 17.91 -9.45 29.18
CA LEU A 138 18.26 -10.66 28.45
C LEU A 138 17.77 -11.92 29.19
N GLU A 139 17.95 -11.98 30.51
CA GLU A 139 17.46 -13.08 31.35
C GLU A 139 15.93 -13.24 31.30
N GLN A 140 15.19 -12.14 31.08
CA GLN A 140 13.73 -12.15 30.89
C GLN A 140 13.30 -12.46 29.45
N GLY A 141 14.24 -12.78 28.55
CA GLY A 141 13.93 -13.11 27.17
C GLY A 141 13.78 -11.90 26.24
N ALA A 142 14.21 -10.72 26.66
CA ALA A 142 14.09 -9.49 25.88
C ALA A 142 15.42 -9.08 25.24
N GLY A 143 15.37 -8.60 23.99
CA GLY A 143 16.49 -7.91 23.37
C GLY A 143 16.74 -6.55 24.02
N VAL A 144 17.95 -6.02 23.87
CA VAL A 144 18.34 -4.73 24.47
C VAL A 144 18.77 -3.75 23.38
N LEU A 145 18.26 -2.52 23.44
CA LEU A 145 18.70 -1.41 22.62
C LEU A 145 19.27 -0.30 23.52
N VAL A 146 20.59 -0.16 23.48
CA VAL A 146 21.36 0.84 24.21
C VAL A 146 21.38 2.14 23.42
N THR A 147 20.88 3.21 24.02
CA THR A 147 20.77 4.54 23.39
C THR A 147 21.92 5.46 23.80
N GLY A 148 22.13 6.57 23.08
CA GLY A 148 23.14 7.59 23.40
C GLY A 148 24.57 7.25 22.98
N GLY A 149 24.76 6.23 22.13
CA GLY A 149 26.07 5.81 21.62
C GLY A 149 26.89 4.99 22.61
N PHE A 150 26.26 4.52 23.69
CA PHE A 150 26.94 3.70 24.68
C PHE A 150 27.04 2.25 24.25
N GLY A 151 28.07 1.58 24.78
CA GLY A 151 28.25 0.14 24.67
C GLY A 151 27.58 -0.62 25.81
N THR A 152 27.93 -1.90 25.89
CA THR A 152 27.63 -2.76 27.05
C THR A 152 28.90 -3.52 27.44
N SER A 153 28.92 -4.09 28.66
CA SER A 153 30.02 -4.89 29.18
C SER A 153 30.28 -6.18 28.37
N ARG A 154 31.43 -6.82 28.58
CA ARG A 154 31.76 -8.07 27.86
C ARG A 154 30.89 -9.24 28.32
N GLU A 155 30.55 -9.24 29.60
CA GLU A 155 29.71 -10.22 30.27
C GLU A 155 28.30 -10.21 29.66
N VAL A 156 27.73 -9.02 29.45
CA VAL A 156 26.42 -8.86 28.80
C VAL A 156 26.43 -9.36 27.35
N LYS A 157 27.53 -9.10 26.60
CA LYS A 157 27.64 -9.60 25.21
C LYS A 157 27.69 -11.12 25.16
N ALA A 158 28.44 -11.74 26.06
CA ALA A 158 28.51 -13.20 26.14
C ALA A 158 27.15 -13.80 26.50
N LEU A 159 26.42 -13.18 27.45
CA LEU A 159 25.06 -13.58 27.80
C LEU A 159 24.07 -13.43 26.63
N ALA A 160 24.17 -12.33 25.87
CA ALA A 160 23.39 -12.10 24.66
C ALA A 160 23.63 -13.17 23.58
N ASP A 161 24.89 -13.56 23.38
CA ASP A 161 25.27 -14.64 22.47
C ASP A 161 24.77 -16.01 22.96
N GLU A 162 24.81 -16.29 24.26
CA GLU A 162 24.31 -17.54 24.85
C GLU A 162 22.78 -17.69 24.71
N LEU A 163 22.03 -16.61 24.89
CA LEU A 163 20.57 -16.61 24.84
C LEU A 163 20.01 -16.35 23.42
N ASP A 164 20.88 -16.15 22.43
CA ASP A 164 20.53 -15.69 21.09
C ASP A 164 19.58 -14.48 21.12
N LEU A 165 19.88 -13.48 21.97
CA LEU A 165 19.08 -12.26 22.11
C LEU A 165 19.93 -11.04 21.80
N PRO A 166 19.51 -10.17 20.86
CA PRO A 166 20.39 -9.13 20.37
C PRO A 166 20.55 -8.00 21.38
N VAL A 167 21.79 -7.54 21.53
CA VAL A 167 22.11 -6.25 22.13
C VAL A 167 22.53 -5.30 21.02
N ILE A 168 21.76 -4.25 20.83
CA ILE A 168 21.91 -3.26 19.77
C ILE A 168 22.34 -1.94 20.44
N SER A 169 23.24 -1.20 19.80
CA SER A 169 23.62 0.15 20.22
C SER A 169 23.26 1.14 19.12
N SER A 170 22.64 2.26 19.49
CA SER A 170 22.38 3.39 18.60
C SER A 170 23.01 4.65 19.16
N ARG A 171 23.49 5.52 18.26
CA ARG A 171 24.02 6.84 18.63
C ARG A 171 22.92 7.84 19.03
N HIS A 172 21.68 7.54 18.68
CA HIS A 172 20.53 8.38 18.98
C HIS A 172 20.08 8.23 20.43
N ASP A 173 19.48 9.28 20.99
CA ASP A 173 18.86 9.23 22.32
C ASP A 173 17.58 8.36 22.33
N THR A 174 17.07 8.10 23.53
CA THR A 174 15.88 7.26 23.75
C THR A 174 14.62 7.77 23.05
N PHE A 175 14.38 9.08 23.02
CA PHE A 175 13.20 9.63 22.35
C PHE A 175 13.32 9.43 20.84
N THR A 176 14.45 9.81 20.26
CA THR A 176 14.71 9.69 18.82
C THR A 176 14.58 8.23 18.36
N VAL A 177 15.20 7.29 19.06
CA VAL A 177 15.10 5.85 18.77
C VAL A 177 13.65 5.36 18.86
N ALA A 178 12.94 5.70 19.93
CA ALA A 178 11.55 5.30 20.10
C ALA A 178 10.66 5.87 18.99
N SER A 179 10.85 7.15 18.62
CA SER A 179 10.13 7.79 17.52
C SER A 179 10.41 7.13 16.16
N MET A 180 11.66 6.74 15.88
CA MET A 180 12.03 6.04 14.65
C MET A 180 11.35 4.66 14.55
N ILE A 181 11.38 3.89 15.64
CA ILE A 181 10.71 2.58 15.72
C ILE A 181 9.20 2.77 15.56
N ASN A 182 8.61 3.71 16.29
CA ASN A 182 7.17 3.99 16.25
C ASN A 182 6.73 4.40 14.83
N ARG A 183 7.47 5.30 14.17
CA ARG A 183 7.23 5.67 12.77
C ARG A 183 7.31 4.47 11.84
N ALA A 184 8.31 3.61 11.99
CA ALA A 184 8.47 2.42 11.15
C ALA A 184 7.32 1.40 11.32
N ILE A 185 6.81 1.25 12.56
CA ILE A 185 5.61 0.44 12.83
C ILE A 185 4.41 1.05 12.09
N PHE A 186 4.17 2.35 12.23
CA PHE A 186 3.06 3.02 11.56
C PHE A 186 3.16 2.97 10.04
N ASP A 187 4.34 3.19 9.45
CA ASP A 187 4.55 3.09 8.00
C ASP A 187 4.20 1.70 7.47
N ARG A 188 4.53 0.64 8.23
CA ARG A 188 4.16 -0.75 7.88
C ARG A 188 2.66 -0.96 8.01
N LEU A 189 2.03 -0.49 9.08
CA LEU A 189 0.58 -0.56 9.28
C LEU A 189 -0.18 0.15 8.14
N ILE A 190 0.26 1.36 7.76
CA ILE A 190 -0.33 2.12 6.64
C ILE A 190 -0.18 1.34 5.33
N LYS A 191 1.02 0.84 5.01
CA LYS A 191 1.26 0.08 3.78
C LYS A 191 0.44 -1.21 3.70
N LYS A 192 0.19 -1.89 4.82
CA LYS A 192 -0.66 -3.08 4.87
C LYS A 192 -2.15 -2.75 4.68
N LYS A 193 -2.61 -1.57 5.14
CA LYS A 193 -4.00 -1.12 4.91
C LYS A 193 -4.30 -0.84 3.44
N ILE A 194 -3.30 -0.55 2.62
CA ILE A 194 -3.51 -0.36 1.19
C ILE A 194 -3.86 -1.71 0.59
N MET A 195 -5.15 -1.96 0.38
CA MET A 195 -5.59 -3.14 -0.33
C MET A 195 -5.19 -3.06 -1.80
N LEU A 196 -4.69 -4.19 -2.27
CA LEU A 196 -4.21 -4.37 -3.62
C LEU A 196 -5.18 -5.26 -4.38
N VAL A 197 -5.03 -5.25 -5.69
CA VAL A 197 -5.78 -6.14 -6.58
C VAL A 197 -5.54 -7.62 -6.24
N GLU A 198 -4.31 -7.99 -5.85
CA GLU A 198 -3.97 -9.36 -5.44
C GLU A 198 -4.83 -9.88 -4.28
N ASP A 199 -5.14 -9.04 -3.29
CA ASP A 199 -5.93 -9.42 -2.10
C ASP A 199 -7.37 -9.85 -2.46
N ILE A 200 -7.92 -9.33 -3.57
CA ILE A 200 -9.23 -9.76 -4.08
C ILE A 200 -9.09 -10.96 -5.02
N VAL A 201 -8.11 -10.92 -5.94
CA VAL A 201 -7.98 -11.92 -7.01
C VAL A 201 -7.64 -13.30 -6.46
N ASP A 202 -6.78 -13.39 -5.44
CA ASP A 202 -6.34 -14.66 -4.86
C ASP A 202 -7.48 -15.45 -4.18
N ASN A 203 -8.55 -14.75 -3.77
CA ASN A 203 -9.72 -15.33 -3.12
C ASN A 203 -10.80 -15.82 -4.11
N LYS A 204 -10.57 -15.67 -5.42
CA LYS A 204 -11.55 -16.06 -6.46
C LYS A 204 -11.34 -17.49 -6.97
N PRO A 205 -12.43 -18.20 -7.33
CA PRO A 205 -12.34 -19.45 -8.07
C PRO A 205 -11.78 -19.23 -9.49
N ARG A 206 -11.50 -20.33 -10.20
CA ARG A 206 -10.87 -20.33 -11.53
C ARG A 206 -11.47 -19.30 -12.48
N LEU A 207 -10.59 -18.61 -13.20
CA LEU A 207 -10.94 -17.58 -14.17
C LEU A 207 -11.72 -18.17 -15.34
N ASN A 208 -12.89 -17.59 -15.59
CA ASN A 208 -13.63 -17.83 -16.82
C ASN A 208 -13.01 -16.96 -17.92
N THR A 209 -12.53 -17.60 -18.99
CA THR A 209 -11.85 -16.94 -20.10
C THR A 209 -12.34 -17.52 -21.42
N LEU A 210 -12.31 -16.72 -22.48
CA LEU A 210 -12.63 -17.17 -23.82
C LEU A 210 -11.40 -17.06 -24.74
N LYS A 211 -11.37 -17.87 -25.79
CA LYS A 211 -10.38 -17.76 -26.87
C LYS A 211 -10.94 -16.93 -28.00
N VAL A 212 -10.09 -16.36 -28.85
CA VAL A 212 -10.54 -15.61 -30.04
C VAL A 212 -11.47 -16.45 -30.93
N THR A 213 -11.18 -17.74 -31.01
CA THR A 213 -11.93 -18.72 -31.79
C THR A 213 -13.24 -19.15 -31.14
N SER A 214 -13.51 -18.75 -29.88
CA SER A 214 -14.75 -19.09 -29.18
C SER A 214 -15.96 -18.52 -29.90
N THR A 215 -17.09 -19.19 -29.75
CA THR A 215 -18.35 -18.79 -30.39
C THR A 215 -19.23 -17.95 -29.47
N VAL A 216 -20.20 -17.25 -30.05
CA VAL A 216 -21.22 -16.51 -29.29
C VAL A 216 -22.04 -17.46 -28.41
N GLY A 217 -22.32 -18.69 -28.87
CA GLY A 217 -22.98 -19.73 -28.07
C GLY A 217 -22.19 -20.09 -26.81
N GLU A 218 -20.88 -20.31 -26.93
CA GLU A 218 -19.99 -20.56 -25.79
C GLU A 218 -20.00 -19.40 -24.78
N LEU A 219 -19.93 -18.16 -25.26
CA LEU A 219 -20.03 -16.97 -24.41
C LEU A 219 -21.35 -16.92 -23.64
N ARG A 220 -22.48 -17.18 -24.32
CA ARG A 220 -23.81 -17.17 -23.70
C ARG A 220 -23.93 -18.25 -22.63
N MET A 221 -23.45 -19.47 -22.91
CA MET A 221 -23.43 -20.55 -21.93
C MET A 221 -22.54 -20.20 -20.73
N LEU A 222 -21.34 -19.67 -20.97
CA LEU A 222 -20.42 -19.29 -19.90
C LEU A 222 -21.03 -18.19 -19.02
N SER A 223 -21.64 -17.16 -19.63
CA SER A 223 -22.35 -16.09 -18.93
C SER A 223 -23.51 -16.60 -18.07
N GLN A 224 -24.29 -17.56 -18.56
CA GLN A 224 -25.39 -18.16 -17.79
C GLN A 224 -24.88 -19.00 -16.63
N THR A 225 -23.77 -19.72 -16.81
CA THR A 225 -23.26 -20.66 -15.81
C THR A 225 -22.47 -19.96 -14.71
N SER A 226 -21.66 -18.95 -15.05
CA SER A 226 -20.85 -18.18 -14.09
C SER A 226 -21.59 -16.97 -13.49
N GLY A 227 -22.63 -16.47 -14.17
CA GLY A 227 -23.28 -15.21 -13.81
C GLY A 227 -22.47 -13.96 -14.18
N GLU A 228 -21.31 -14.12 -14.83
CA GLU A 228 -20.46 -13.00 -15.25
C GLU A 228 -21.01 -12.33 -16.52
N LEU A 229 -20.88 -10.99 -16.58
CA LEU A 229 -21.38 -10.17 -17.68
C LEU A 229 -20.35 -9.96 -18.80
N ARG A 230 -19.06 -10.04 -18.46
CA ARG A 230 -17.91 -9.78 -19.33
C ARG A 230 -16.81 -10.79 -19.06
N PHE A 231 -16.11 -11.18 -20.11
CA PHE A 231 -15.04 -12.16 -20.08
C PHE A 231 -13.80 -11.61 -20.78
N PRO A 232 -12.60 -11.91 -20.26
CA PRO A 232 -11.36 -11.64 -20.97
C PRO A 232 -11.21 -12.64 -22.13
N VAL A 233 -10.80 -12.12 -23.28
CA VAL A 233 -10.42 -12.91 -24.46
C VAL A 233 -8.91 -13.02 -24.48
N THR A 234 -8.41 -14.26 -24.53
CA THR A 234 -6.98 -14.58 -24.51
C THR A 234 -6.52 -15.25 -25.79
N ASP A 235 -5.23 -15.09 -26.11
CA ASP A 235 -4.56 -15.89 -27.13
C ASP A 235 -4.16 -17.29 -26.61
N GLU A 236 -3.50 -18.09 -27.43
CA GLU A 236 -3.01 -19.43 -27.07
C GLU A 236 -1.97 -19.42 -25.93
N TRP A 237 -1.28 -18.30 -25.71
CA TRP A 237 -0.30 -18.11 -24.63
C TRP A 237 -0.91 -17.50 -23.36
N ASN A 238 -2.24 -17.45 -23.28
CA ASN A 238 -3.03 -16.87 -22.19
C ASN A 238 -2.84 -15.35 -22.03
N ARG A 239 -2.42 -14.63 -23.07
CA ARG A 239 -2.28 -13.17 -23.03
C ARG A 239 -3.60 -12.50 -23.34
N VAL A 240 -3.93 -11.45 -22.60
CA VAL A 240 -5.17 -10.67 -22.81
C VAL A 240 -5.06 -9.82 -24.06
N ILE A 241 -5.96 -10.09 -25.00
CA ILE A 241 -6.05 -9.41 -26.30
C ILE A 241 -7.40 -8.73 -26.53
N GLY A 242 -8.43 -9.12 -25.76
CA GLY A 242 -9.75 -8.53 -25.85
C GLY A 242 -10.57 -8.69 -24.57
N ILE A 243 -11.72 -8.02 -24.53
CA ILE A 243 -12.83 -8.34 -23.63
C ILE A 243 -14.10 -8.49 -24.47
N VAL A 244 -15.03 -9.30 -24.00
CA VAL A 244 -16.34 -9.46 -24.64
C VAL A 244 -17.40 -9.68 -23.58
N GLY A 245 -18.54 -9.03 -23.73
CA GLY A 245 -19.71 -9.21 -22.89
C GLY A 245 -20.94 -9.61 -23.69
N ARG A 246 -21.99 -9.98 -22.96
CA ARG A 246 -23.26 -10.43 -23.57
C ARG A 246 -23.89 -9.38 -24.49
N ARG A 247 -23.76 -8.10 -24.14
CA ARG A 247 -24.27 -6.97 -24.94
C ARG A 247 -23.52 -6.77 -26.25
N ASP A 248 -22.25 -7.14 -26.29
CA ASP A 248 -21.39 -6.93 -27.47
C ASP A 248 -21.76 -7.92 -28.61
N VAL A 249 -22.48 -9.00 -28.29
CA VAL A 249 -22.83 -10.09 -29.21
C VAL A 249 -24.34 -10.23 -29.46
N GLU A 250 -25.16 -9.23 -29.09
CA GLU A 250 -26.63 -9.30 -29.24
C GLU A 250 -27.09 -9.50 -30.69
N GLU A 251 -26.39 -8.88 -31.64
CA GLU A 251 -26.72 -8.94 -33.07
C GLU A 251 -26.15 -10.17 -33.81
N PHE A 252 -25.40 -11.03 -33.11
CA PHE A 252 -24.70 -12.16 -33.72
C PHE A 252 -25.42 -13.49 -33.46
N SER A 253 -25.39 -14.41 -34.44
CA SER A 253 -25.88 -15.78 -34.25
C SER A 253 -24.90 -16.61 -33.42
N GLU A 254 -25.37 -17.69 -32.81
CA GLU A 254 -24.58 -18.48 -31.83
C GLU A 254 -23.33 -19.13 -32.42
N GLU A 255 -23.33 -19.42 -33.72
CA GLU A 255 -22.20 -20.04 -34.43
C GLU A 255 -21.09 -19.03 -34.80
N HIS A 256 -21.37 -17.72 -34.73
CA HIS A 256 -20.36 -16.71 -35.05
C HIS A 256 -19.23 -16.71 -34.01
N SER A 257 -18.00 -16.52 -34.48
CA SER A 257 -16.85 -16.25 -33.60
C SER A 257 -17.01 -14.88 -32.91
N ILE A 258 -16.61 -14.82 -31.63
CA ILE A 258 -16.58 -13.60 -30.84
C ILE A 258 -15.55 -12.57 -31.33
N GLU A 259 -14.64 -12.94 -32.24
CA GLU A 259 -13.55 -12.08 -32.71
C GLU A 259 -14.04 -10.73 -33.27
N LYS A 260 -15.20 -10.73 -33.94
CA LYS A 260 -15.77 -9.52 -34.54
C LYS A 260 -16.48 -8.61 -33.54
N ALA A 261 -16.86 -9.16 -32.38
CA ALA A 261 -17.61 -8.46 -31.34
C ALA A 261 -16.72 -8.00 -30.17
N MET A 262 -15.53 -8.61 -30.00
CA MET A 262 -14.67 -8.27 -28.86
C MET A 262 -14.12 -6.85 -28.95
N ILE A 263 -14.05 -6.19 -27.80
CA ILE A 263 -13.33 -4.94 -27.62
C ILE A 263 -11.84 -5.28 -27.56
N ARG A 264 -11.08 -4.85 -28.57
CA ARG A 264 -9.64 -5.15 -28.68
C ARG A 264 -8.81 -4.24 -27.77
N SER A 265 -7.68 -4.76 -27.32
CA SER A 265 -6.70 -4.01 -26.50
C SER A 265 -7.33 -3.35 -25.27
N PRO A 266 -7.99 -4.12 -24.39
CA PRO A 266 -8.63 -3.57 -23.20
C PRO A 266 -7.61 -2.93 -22.26
N VAL A 267 -8.07 -1.95 -21.49
CA VAL A 267 -7.32 -1.44 -20.33
C VAL A 267 -7.16 -2.58 -19.33
N THR A 268 -5.96 -2.74 -18.77
CA THR A 268 -5.62 -3.80 -17.82
C THR A 268 -4.89 -3.21 -16.61
N ALA A 269 -4.89 -3.95 -15.50
CA ALA A 269 -4.10 -3.61 -14.32
C ALA A 269 -3.24 -4.79 -13.88
N ALA A 270 -2.29 -4.54 -12.99
CA ALA A 270 -1.43 -5.57 -12.43
C ALA A 270 -1.84 -5.91 -10.99
N LEU A 271 -1.39 -7.05 -10.48
CA LEU A 271 -1.68 -7.52 -9.12
C LEU A 271 -1.29 -6.51 -8.03
N GLN A 272 -0.18 -5.80 -8.22
CA GLN A 272 0.32 -4.78 -7.29
C GLN A 272 -0.41 -3.43 -7.38
N THR A 273 -1.37 -3.27 -8.28
CA THR A 273 -2.17 -2.04 -8.38
C THR A 273 -3.04 -1.91 -7.13
N SER A 274 -3.10 -0.72 -6.51
CA SER A 274 -4.01 -0.50 -5.38
C SER A 274 -5.47 -0.51 -5.83
N LEU A 275 -6.39 -0.92 -4.95
CA LEU A 275 -7.82 -0.87 -5.26
C LEU A 275 -8.30 0.55 -5.57
N ALA A 276 -7.76 1.56 -4.88
CA ALA A 276 -8.06 2.96 -5.16
C ALA A 276 -7.63 3.36 -6.58
N SER A 277 -6.42 2.98 -7.00
CA SER A 277 -5.94 3.20 -8.37
C SER A 277 -6.77 2.43 -9.41
N ALA A 278 -7.17 1.19 -9.10
CA ALA A 278 -8.06 0.42 -9.97
C ALA A 278 -9.43 1.10 -10.13
N ALA A 279 -10.01 1.62 -9.04
CA ALA A 279 -11.26 2.39 -9.07
C ALA A 279 -11.13 3.65 -9.93
N GLN A 280 -10.02 4.37 -9.80
CA GLN A 280 -9.73 5.58 -10.58
C GLN A 280 -9.58 5.28 -12.08
N ILE A 281 -8.82 4.24 -12.43
CA ILE A 281 -8.70 3.76 -13.83
C ILE A 281 -10.09 3.42 -14.39
N MET A 282 -10.89 2.66 -13.63
CA MET A 282 -12.24 2.28 -14.03
C MET A 282 -13.16 3.49 -14.22
N MET A 283 -13.00 4.53 -13.41
CA MET A 283 -13.78 5.76 -13.49
C MET A 283 -13.39 6.57 -14.74
N TRP A 284 -12.10 6.87 -14.91
CA TRP A 284 -11.59 7.68 -16.02
C TRP A 284 -11.83 7.06 -17.38
N GLU A 285 -11.62 5.75 -17.49
CA GLU A 285 -11.85 5.01 -18.74
C GLU A 285 -13.35 4.67 -18.94
N GLY A 286 -14.20 4.96 -17.94
CA GLY A 286 -15.63 4.65 -18.01
C GLY A 286 -15.94 3.14 -18.03
N ILE A 287 -15.00 2.28 -17.63
CA ILE A 287 -15.11 0.81 -17.69
C ILE A 287 -15.56 0.18 -16.36
N ASP A 288 -16.36 -0.88 -16.46
CA ASP A 288 -16.88 -1.64 -15.32
C ASP A 288 -16.17 -2.99 -15.10
N PHE A 289 -15.24 -3.35 -15.98
CA PHE A 289 -14.52 -4.62 -15.98
C PHE A 289 -13.04 -4.37 -16.31
N LEU A 290 -12.15 -4.93 -15.49
CA LEU A 290 -10.71 -4.73 -15.57
C LEU A 290 -10.00 -6.10 -15.53
N PRO A 291 -9.44 -6.58 -16.65
CA PRO A 291 -8.57 -7.74 -16.65
C PRO A 291 -7.28 -7.44 -15.88
N ILE A 292 -6.88 -8.39 -15.03
CA ILE A 292 -5.66 -8.33 -14.25
C ILE A 292 -4.63 -9.24 -14.89
N VAL A 293 -3.48 -8.66 -15.20
CA VAL A 293 -2.42 -9.33 -15.96
C VAL A 293 -1.09 -9.32 -15.22
N ASP A 294 -0.25 -10.31 -15.52
CA ASP A 294 1.15 -10.28 -15.16
C ASP A 294 1.94 -9.32 -16.08
N ARG A 295 3.25 -9.23 -15.86
CA ARG A 295 4.15 -8.41 -16.68
C ARG A 295 4.20 -8.83 -18.14
N ASN A 296 3.89 -10.08 -18.45
CA ASN A 296 3.89 -10.66 -19.79
C ASN A 296 2.50 -10.58 -20.46
N ARG A 297 1.59 -9.78 -19.88
CA ARG A 297 0.19 -9.63 -20.27
C ARG A 297 -0.64 -10.92 -20.14
N LYS A 298 -0.14 -11.95 -19.45
CA LYS A 298 -0.91 -13.16 -19.20
C LYS A 298 -2.01 -12.84 -18.20
N LEU A 299 -3.20 -13.37 -18.44
CA LEU A 299 -4.32 -13.18 -17.53
C LEU A 299 -4.05 -13.91 -16.21
N VAL A 300 -4.14 -13.17 -15.11
CA VAL A 300 -4.01 -13.68 -13.73
C VAL A 300 -5.28 -13.46 -12.92
N GLY A 301 -6.16 -12.56 -13.35
CA GLY A 301 -7.38 -12.22 -12.64
C GLY A 301 -8.33 -11.37 -13.45
N SER A 302 -9.50 -11.09 -12.90
CA SER A 302 -10.40 -10.03 -13.38
C SER A 302 -11.08 -9.38 -12.18
N LEU A 303 -11.34 -8.08 -12.30
CA LEU A 303 -12.07 -7.31 -11.31
C LEU A 303 -13.21 -6.55 -11.96
N THR A 304 -14.36 -6.57 -11.32
CA THR A 304 -15.48 -5.70 -11.65
C THR A 304 -15.41 -4.43 -10.80
N ARG A 305 -15.98 -3.34 -11.31
CA ARG A 305 -16.09 -2.08 -10.56
C ARG A 305 -16.82 -2.28 -9.23
N ARG A 306 -17.87 -3.13 -9.22
CA ARG A 306 -18.61 -3.45 -8.00
C ARG A 306 -17.72 -4.06 -6.92
N GLU A 307 -16.87 -5.02 -7.28
CA GLU A 307 -15.96 -5.68 -6.34
C GLU A 307 -14.93 -4.71 -5.79
N VAL A 308 -14.31 -3.89 -6.66
CA VAL A 308 -13.33 -2.88 -6.23
C VAL A 308 -13.96 -1.92 -5.21
N LEU A 309 -15.16 -1.41 -5.49
CA LEU A 309 -15.84 -0.44 -4.62
C LEU A 309 -16.33 -1.07 -3.32
N GLN A 310 -16.84 -2.30 -3.36
CA GLN A 310 -17.26 -3.04 -2.16
C GLN A 310 -16.06 -3.28 -1.22
N SER A 311 -14.94 -3.75 -1.77
CA SER A 311 -13.73 -3.99 -0.98
C SER A 311 -13.14 -2.71 -0.38
N LEU A 312 -13.21 -1.57 -1.08
CA LEU A 312 -12.78 -0.27 -0.52
C LEU A 312 -13.61 0.17 0.71
N ARG A 313 -14.87 -0.26 0.80
CA ARG A 313 -15.72 0.05 1.96
C ARG A 313 -15.41 -0.79 3.18
N ASP A 314 -15.20 -2.09 2.97
CA ASP A 314 -14.90 -3.01 4.07
C ASP A 314 -13.65 -2.57 4.86
N VAL A 315 -12.69 -1.95 4.16
CA VAL A 315 -11.47 -1.38 4.75
C VAL A 315 -11.74 -0.11 5.55
N SER A 316 -12.64 0.75 5.07
CA SER A 316 -12.98 2.03 5.71
C SER A 316 -13.59 1.87 7.12
N ASN A 317 -14.15 0.69 7.43
CA ASN A 317 -14.80 0.39 8.71
C ASN A 317 -13.86 -0.20 9.78
N GLN A 318 -12.56 -0.38 9.50
CA GLN A 318 -11.62 -0.90 10.50
C GLN A 318 -11.07 0.20 11.43
N PRO A 319 -10.88 -0.08 12.74
CA PRO A 319 -10.33 0.89 13.68
C PRO A 319 -8.95 1.38 13.23
N GLN A 320 -8.79 2.70 13.21
CA GLN A 320 -7.64 3.36 12.60
C GLN A 320 -6.43 3.35 13.54
N LEU A 321 -5.59 2.32 13.46
CA LEU A 321 -4.24 2.36 14.06
C LEU A 321 -3.25 2.92 13.04
N GLY A 322 -2.76 4.15 13.29
CA GLY A 322 -1.88 4.92 12.39
C GLY A 322 -2.62 6.02 11.63
N GLU A 323 -2.25 7.27 11.92
CA GLU A 323 -2.85 8.49 11.34
C GLU A 323 -2.14 8.88 10.04
N THR A 324 -2.91 9.11 8.97
CA THR A 324 -2.40 9.73 7.73
C THR A 324 -2.39 11.26 7.87
N PHE A 325 -1.75 11.98 6.94
CA PHE A 325 -1.85 13.44 6.93
C PHE A 325 -3.31 13.92 6.84
N ASP A 326 -4.16 13.25 6.06
CA ASP A 326 -5.59 13.57 5.99
C ASP A 326 -6.27 13.43 7.36
N HIS A 327 -5.93 12.40 8.14
CA HIS A 327 -6.44 12.23 9.51
C HIS A 327 -5.90 13.31 10.44
N LEU A 328 -4.60 13.62 10.38
CA LEU A 328 -3.99 14.69 11.18
C LEU A 328 -4.61 16.05 10.88
N ILE A 329 -4.91 16.32 9.61
CA ILE A 329 -5.59 17.55 9.17
C ILE A 329 -7.01 17.59 9.73
N TRP A 330 -7.74 16.48 9.67
CA TRP A 330 -9.14 16.42 10.10
C TRP A 330 -9.34 16.36 11.63
N ASN A 331 -8.42 15.77 12.38
CA ASN A 331 -8.55 15.55 13.82
C ASN A 331 -8.80 16.83 14.64
N GLY A 332 -8.37 17.99 14.11
CA GLY A 332 -8.62 19.30 14.73
C GLY A 332 -9.98 19.95 14.41
N PHE A 333 -10.85 19.27 13.66
CA PHE A 333 -12.13 19.79 13.19
C PHE A 333 -13.31 19.05 13.82
N ALA A 334 -14.22 19.83 14.40
CA ALA A 334 -15.50 19.37 14.90
C ALA A 334 -16.58 19.47 13.82
N GLU A 335 -17.56 18.58 13.90
CA GLU A 335 -18.74 18.54 13.05
C GLU A 335 -19.94 19.05 13.85
N GLU A 336 -20.64 20.05 13.33
CA GLU A 336 -21.81 20.67 13.96
C GLU A 336 -22.93 20.93 12.95
N ARG A 337 -24.12 21.24 13.46
CA ARG A 337 -25.28 21.63 12.65
C ARG A 337 -25.81 22.98 13.09
N ASP A 338 -26.17 23.80 12.12
CA ASP A 338 -26.84 25.07 12.38
C ASP A 338 -28.32 24.86 12.77
N GLU A 339 -29.03 25.96 13.08
CA GLU A 339 -30.45 25.94 13.45
C GLU A 339 -31.36 25.37 12.35
N GLU A 340 -30.91 25.39 11.10
CA GLU A 340 -31.61 24.84 9.93
C GLU A 340 -31.23 23.37 9.66
N GLY A 341 -30.38 22.78 10.50
CA GLY A 341 -29.90 21.40 10.39
C GLY A 341 -28.78 21.19 9.36
N LYS A 342 -28.24 22.26 8.79
CA LYS A 342 -27.15 22.18 7.80
C LYS A 342 -25.83 21.90 8.48
N LEU A 343 -25.10 20.96 7.88
CA LEU A 343 -23.79 20.55 8.35
C LEU A 343 -22.76 21.67 8.14
N PHE A 344 -21.96 21.94 9.16
CA PHE A 344 -20.75 22.76 9.04
C PHE A 344 -19.63 22.18 9.89
N PHE A 345 -18.41 22.63 9.63
CA PHE A 345 -17.24 22.20 10.38
C PHE A 345 -16.51 23.42 10.93
N HIS A 346 -15.90 23.28 12.11
CA HIS A 346 -15.03 24.32 12.67
C HIS A 346 -13.83 23.69 13.36
N GLY A 347 -12.71 24.39 13.34
CA GLY A 347 -11.45 23.86 13.87
C GLY A 347 -10.35 24.90 13.83
N PHE A 348 -9.18 24.52 14.34
CA PHE A 348 -7.99 25.39 14.38
C PHE A 348 -6.96 24.94 13.36
N ILE A 349 -6.26 25.91 12.77
CA ILE A 349 -5.08 25.61 11.93
C ILE A 349 -3.92 25.20 12.84
N THR A 350 -3.54 23.93 12.80
CA THR A 350 -2.43 23.43 13.61
C THR A 350 -1.07 23.72 12.97
N PRO A 351 0.03 23.79 13.74
CA PRO A 351 1.37 24.05 13.18
C PRO A 351 1.80 23.06 12.08
N GLN A 352 1.31 21.82 12.11
CA GLN A 352 1.59 20.80 11.09
C GLN A 352 0.97 21.11 9.72
N MET A 353 0.01 22.03 9.66
CA MET A 353 -0.66 22.48 8.43
C MET A 353 0.06 23.65 7.75
N ALA A 354 1.04 24.25 8.43
CA ALA A 354 1.67 25.50 8.03
C ALA A 354 2.79 25.29 7.00
N THR A 355 3.02 26.34 6.21
CA THR A 355 4.22 26.53 5.40
C THR A 355 5.36 27.13 6.22
N ASP A 356 6.55 27.22 5.64
CA ASP A 356 7.70 27.93 6.23
C ASP A 356 7.42 29.43 6.50
N LEU A 357 6.34 29.98 5.94
CA LEU A 357 5.90 31.36 6.15
C LEU A 357 4.92 31.52 7.33
N GLY A 358 4.60 30.43 8.05
CA GLY A 358 3.70 30.46 9.21
C GLY A 358 2.20 30.59 8.88
N THR A 359 1.83 30.41 7.61
CA THR A 359 0.44 30.36 7.15
C THR A 359 0.09 28.96 6.68
N ILE A 360 -1.19 28.58 6.74
CA ILE A 360 -1.66 27.31 6.18
C ILE A 360 -1.28 27.19 4.70
N SER A 361 -0.87 25.99 4.29
CA SER A 361 -0.60 25.72 2.88
C SER A 361 -1.89 25.57 2.06
N GLU A 362 -1.86 26.04 0.82
CA GLU A 362 -2.96 25.90 -0.13
C GLU A 362 -3.36 24.44 -0.35
N GLY A 363 -2.38 23.53 -0.35
CA GLY A 363 -2.61 22.08 -0.44
C GLY A 363 -3.45 21.55 0.73
N VAL A 364 -3.16 21.99 1.96
CA VAL A 364 -3.95 21.59 3.14
C VAL A 364 -5.36 22.16 3.07
N LEU A 365 -5.54 23.41 2.62
CA LEU A 365 -6.87 23.99 2.41
C LEU A 365 -7.67 23.20 1.36
N SER A 366 -7.05 22.79 0.25
CA SER A 366 -7.68 21.92 -0.76
C SER A 366 -8.12 20.58 -0.16
N THR A 367 -7.27 19.95 0.65
CA THR A 367 -7.61 18.71 1.36
C THR A 367 -8.78 18.91 2.31
N LEU A 368 -8.76 19.99 3.11
CA LEU A 368 -9.85 20.34 4.03
C LEU A 368 -11.19 20.47 3.30
N MET A 369 -11.22 21.25 2.20
CA MET A 369 -12.43 21.42 1.40
C MET A 369 -12.92 20.10 0.81
N THR A 370 -11.99 19.24 0.36
CA THR A 370 -12.32 17.92 -0.21
C THR A 370 -12.92 16.98 0.84
N LEU A 371 -12.31 16.90 2.03
CA LEU A 371 -12.81 16.07 3.13
C LEU A 371 -14.19 16.54 3.63
N SER A 372 -14.38 17.86 3.77
CA SER A 372 -15.68 18.46 4.09
C SER A 372 -16.73 18.15 3.03
N ALA A 373 -16.36 18.17 1.74
CA ALA A 373 -17.27 17.81 0.65
C ALA A 373 -17.70 16.34 0.70
N PHE A 374 -16.77 15.40 0.94
CA PHE A 374 -17.11 13.99 1.08
C PHE A 374 -18.06 13.73 2.25
N LYS A 375 -17.79 14.34 3.41
CA LYS A 375 -18.66 14.22 4.59
C LYS A 375 -20.05 14.81 4.35
N ALA A 376 -20.13 16.01 3.77
CA ALA A 376 -21.41 16.62 3.43
C ALA A 376 -22.19 15.81 2.39
N ALA A 377 -21.53 15.29 1.34
CA ALA A 377 -22.18 14.44 0.34
C ALA A 377 -22.72 13.14 0.96
N LYS A 378 -21.95 12.52 1.86
CA LYS A 378 -22.38 11.33 2.58
C LYS A 378 -23.55 11.61 3.52
N ASP A 379 -23.53 12.75 4.23
CA ASP A 379 -24.64 13.18 5.09
C ASP A 379 -25.94 13.38 4.31
N ILE A 380 -25.85 14.03 3.13
CA ILE A 380 -27.02 14.36 2.31
C ILE A 380 -27.61 13.11 1.63
N THR A 381 -26.77 12.16 1.21
CA THR A 381 -27.19 11.11 0.26
C THR A 381 -27.09 9.69 0.80
N GLY A 382 -26.34 9.48 1.89
CA GLY A 382 -25.97 8.18 2.42
C GLY A 382 -24.92 7.41 1.60
N ASN A 383 -24.50 7.92 0.44
CA ASN A 383 -23.54 7.25 -0.44
C ASN A 383 -22.11 7.71 -0.18
N ASP A 384 -21.14 6.86 -0.50
CA ASP A 384 -19.74 7.25 -0.59
C ASP A 384 -19.44 7.87 -1.96
N TYR A 385 -18.47 8.79 -2.01
CA TYR A 385 -18.11 9.51 -3.23
C TYR A 385 -16.60 9.50 -3.45
N VAL A 386 -16.21 9.66 -4.70
CA VAL A 386 -14.84 9.99 -5.11
C VAL A 386 -14.82 11.37 -5.77
N LEU A 387 -13.69 12.06 -5.66
CA LEU A 387 -13.49 13.35 -6.32
C LEU A 387 -13.27 13.15 -7.81
N ASP A 388 -14.10 13.76 -8.65
CA ASP A 388 -13.90 13.80 -10.10
C ASP A 388 -13.07 15.03 -10.49
N ASN A 389 -13.55 16.22 -10.11
CA ASN A 389 -12.84 17.47 -10.34
C ASN A 389 -13.10 18.51 -9.24
N MET A 390 -12.17 19.46 -9.11
CA MET A 390 -12.26 20.57 -8.16
C MET A 390 -11.65 21.84 -8.77
N SER A 391 -12.33 22.97 -8.58
CA SER A 391 -11.79 24.31 -8.85
C SER A 391 -11.70 25.07 -7.53
N THR A 392 -10.50 25.55 -7.19
CA THR A 392 -10.22 26.23 -5.92
C THR A 392 -9.79 27.68 -6.12
N TYR A 393 -10.21 28.54 -5.21
CA TYR A 393 -9.83 29.95 -5.12
C TYR A 393 -9.29 30.23 -3.71
N PHE A 394 -8.01 30.60 -3.62
CA PHE A 394 -7.38 31.03 -2.37
C PHE A 394 -7.40 32.56 -2.34
N ILE A 395 -8.12 33.13 -1.37
CA ILE A 395 -8.43 34.56 -1.32
C ILE A 395 -7.53 35.26 -0.30
N ARG A 396 -7.35 34.66 0.89
CA ARG A 396 -6.55 35.24 1.98
C ARG A 396 -5.74 34.15 2.70
N PRO A 397 -4.51 34.45 3.13
CA PRO A 397 -3.76 33.54 3.99
C PRO A 397 -4.39 33.43 5.37
N VAL A 398 -4.27 32.26 6.00
CA VAL A 398 -4.68 32.02 7.40
C VAL A 398 -3.45 31.65 8.21
N GLN A 399 -3.26 32.31 9.34
CA GLN A 399 -2.15 32.02 10.26
C GLN A 399 -2.45 30.77 11.10
N ILE A 400 -1.39 30.15 11.62
CA ILE A 400 -1.51 29.08 12.62
C ILE A 400 -2.31 29.55 13.84
N GLU A 401 -2.93 28.61 14.54
CA GLU A 401 -3.73 28.81 15.75
C GLU A 401 -5.02 29.64 15.56
N HIS A 402 -5.29 30.11 14.35
CA HIS A 402 -6.56 30.74 14.03
C HIS A 402 -7.64 29.69 13.79
N SER A 403 -8.84 29.97 14.27
CA SER A 403 -10.02 29.15 13.98
C SER A 403 -10.57 29.46 12.59
N VAL A 404 -11.05 28.43 11.91
CA VAL A 404 -11.75 28.56 10.62
C VAL A 404 -13.06 27.79 10.67
N ILE A 405 -14.03 28.27 9.89
CA ILE A 405 -15.32 27.61 9.68
C ILE A 405 -15.36 27.13 8.23
N VAL A 406 -15.82 25.91 8.01
CA VAL A 406 -15.97 25.30 6.69
C VAL A 406 -17.46 25.01 6.45
N LEU A 407 -18.02 25.66 5.44
CA LEU A 407 -19.43 25.60 5.10
C LEU A 407 -19.61 24.88 3.76
N PRO A 408 -20.15 23.65 3.77
CA PRO A 408 -20.58 22.97 2.57
C PRO A 408 -21.96 23.45 2.10
N ARG A 409 -22.10 23.70 0.80
CA ARG A 409 -23.36 24.08 0.16
C ARG A 409 -23.62 23.21 -1.06
N LEU A 410 -24.72 22.46 -1.03
CA LEU A 410 -25.16 21.67 -2.17
C LEU A 410 -25.60 22.57 -3.32
N LEU A 411 -25.03 22.37 -4.50
CA LEU A 411 -25.41 23.07 -5.74
C LEU A 411 -26.36 22.21 -6.58
N GLU A 412 -25.98 20.96 -6.81
CA GLU A 412 -26.73 20.03 -7.67
C GLU A 412 -26.47 18.60 -7.21
N ILE A 413 -27.50 17.76 -7.30
CA ILE A 413 -27.40 16.34 -7.01
C ILE A 413 -28.08 15.52 -8.11
N SER A 414 -27.43 14.44 -8.49
CA SER A 414 -27.97 13.39 -9.34
C SER A 414 -27.74 12.02 -8.70
N ARG A 415 -28.22 10.94 -9.33
CA ARG A 415 -27.92 9.56 -8.87
C ARG A 415 -26.43 9.26 -8.84
N ARG A 416 -25.66 9.82 -9.79
CA ARG A 416 -24.24 9.47 -9.99
C ARG A 416 -23.27 10.57 -9.62
N THR A 417 -23.74 11.80 -9.46
CA THR A 417 -22.89 12.96 -9.23
C THR A 417 -23.45 13.85 -8.13
N CYS A 418 -22.57 14.49 -7.38
CA CYS A 418 -22.90 15.49 -6.36
C CYS A 418 -22.00 16.70 -6.57
N LYS A 419 -22.57 17.87 -6.79
CA LYS A 419 -21.83 19.13 -6.94
C LYS A 419 -22.00 19.96 -5.68
N LEU A 420 -20.88 20.32 -5.09
CA LEU A 420 -20.82 21.07 -3.84
C LEU A 420 -19.96 22.31 -4.02
N GLU A 421 -20.39 23.39 -3.39
CA GLU A 421 -19.57 24.56 -3.11
C GLU A 421 -19.10 24.46 -1.65
N ILE A 422 -17.81 24.66 -1.40
CA ILE A 422 -17.23 24.71 -0.07
C ILE A 422 -16.64 26.08 0.15
N GLU A 423 -17.03 26.72 1.25
CA GLU A 423 -16.48 28.01 1.68
C GLU A 423 -15.73 27.83 2.99
N ILE A 424 -14.52 28.38 3.06
CA ILE A 424 -13.76 28.48 4.32
C ILE A 424 -13.73 29.96 4.70
N SER A 425 -14.08 30.26 5.95
CA SER A 425 -14.06 31.60 6.51
C SER A 425 -13.28 31.68 7.83
N HIS A 426 -12.71 32.85 8.11
CA HIS A 426 -12.08 33.24 9.36
C HIS A 426 -12.60 34.62 9.77
N ASN A 427 -13.13 34.77 10.98
CA ASN A 427 -13.72 36.02 11.49
C ASN A 427 -14.67 36.68 10.46
N ASP A 428 -15.64 35.90 9.94
CA ASP A 428 -16.62 36.31 8.92
C ASP A 428 -16.04 36.77 7.56
N THR A 429 -14.73 36.59 7.35
CA THR A 429 -14.08 36.87 6.07
C THR A 429 -13.76 35.57 5.34
N ILE A 430 -14.14 35.49 4.06
CA ILE A 430 -13.82 34.33 3.23
C ILE A 430 -12.31 34.26 3.00
N VAL A 431 -11.73 33.10 3.25
CA VAL A 431 -10.29 32.83 3.06
C VAL A 431 -10.04 31.93 1.86
N ALA A 432 -10.92 30.96 1.62
CA ALA A 432 -10.84 30.07 0.47
C ALA A 432 -12.22 29.59 0.04
N LYS A 433 -12.34 29.22 -1.24
CA LYS A 433 -13.56 28.69 -1.80
C LYS A 433 -13.26 27.60 -2.82
N ALA A 434 -14.08 26.57 -2.87
CA ALA A 434 -13.99 25.53 -3.89
C ALA A 434 -15.35 25.17 -4.46
N VAL A 435 -15.37 24.77 -5.73
CA VAL A 435 -16.48 24.04 -6.33
C VAL A 435 -15.96 22.66 -6.71
N LEU A 436 -16.62 21.63 -6.20
CA LEU A 436 -16.24 20.23 -6.41
C LEU A 436 -17.34 19.49 -7.14
N MET A 437 -16.94 18.63 -8.08
CA MET A 437 -17.78 17.59 -8.62
C MET A 437 -17.34 16.26 -8.05
N LEU A 438 -18.27 15.61 -7.36
CA LEU A 438 -18.08 14.30 -6.77
C LEU A 438 -18.85 13.27 -7.59
N GLN A 439 -18.30 12.08 -7.73
CA GLN A 439 -18.95 10.94 -8.36
C GLN A 439 -19.32 9.90 -7.32
N SER A 440 -20.58 9.51 -7.30
CA SER A 440 -21.11 8.50 -6.38
C SER A 440 -20.47 7.16 -6.67
N ILE A 441 -20.07 6.48 -5.61
CA ILE A 441 -19.71 5.07 -5.63
C ILE A 441 -21.03 4.28 -5.68
N ASP A 442 -21.59 4.16 -6.89
CA ASP A 442 -22.90 3.53 -7.16
C ASP A 442 -23.02 2.16 -6.47
N HIS A 443 -24.09 2.01 -5.68
CA HIS A 443 -24.59 0.72 -5.21
C HIS A 443 -25.46 0.12 -6.31
N GLY A 444 -24.82 -0.46 -7.33
CA GLY A 444 -25.52 -1.23 -8.36
C GLY A 444 -26.17 -2.49 -7.79
#